data_AF-A2SJ62-F1
#
_entry.id   AF-A2SJ62-F1
#
_cell.length_a   1.000
_cell.length_b   1.000
_cell.length_c   1.000
_cell.angle_alpha   90.00
_cell.angle_beta   90.00
_cell.angle_gamma   90.00
#
_symmetry.space_group_name_H-M   'P 1'
#
loop_
_entity.id
_entity.type
_entity.pdbx_description
1 polymer ?
#
loop_
_entity_poly.entity_id
_entity_poly.type
_entity_poly.pdbx_seq_one_letter_code
_entity_poly.pdbx_strand_id
1 'polypeptide(L)'
;MPGRPGPDTPASPPLAGWPLPWAGPRLDAMSYTHLQSFNNRAALARSSIAGCYSCLGSFKPQDVVAWVHDDTTAVCPICSADTVLPGVGDVRALHAARAAQFDSAETVPAVLSLLPERN
;
A
#
# COMPACT_ATOMS: atom_id res chain seq x y z
N MET A 1 39.39 15.07 29.57
CA MET A 1 38.88 14.43 28.34
C MET A 1 37.47 14.95 28.08
N PRO A 2 37.28 16.06 27.36
CA PRO A 2 35.95 16.52 26.98
C PRO A 2 35.37 15.58 25.91
N GLY A 3 34.12 15.16 26.12
CA GLY A 3 33.40 14.20 25.29
C GLY A 3 33.12 14.71 23.87
N ARG A 4 32.95 13.76 22.95
CA ARG A 4 32.63 14.01 21.54
C ARG A 4 31.29 14.75 21.40
N PRO A 5 31.17 15.78 20.55
CA PRO A 5 29.88 16.35 20.18
C PRO A 5 29.05 15.32 19.38
N GLY A 6 27.75 15.25 19.69
CA GLY A 6 26.78 14.38 19.01
C GLY A 6 26.39 14.91 17.62
N PRO A 7 25.73 14.08 16.79
CA PRO A 7 25.39 14.45 15.42
C PRO A 7 24.38 15.59 15.37
N ASP A 8 24.67 16.53 14.47
CA ASP A 8 23.94 17.77 14.22
C ASP A 8 22.45 17.50 13.93
N THR A 9 21.57 17.99 14.79
CA THR A 9 20.14 18.12 14.49
C THR A 9 19.99 19.18 13.40
N PRO A 10 19.32 18.93 12.26
CA PRO A 10 19.06 19.98 11.29
C PRO A 10 18.16 21.04 11.95
N ALA A 11 18.60 22.29 11.86
CA ALA A 11 17.89 23.46 12.34
C ALA A 11 16.47 23.50 11.76
N SER A 12 15.48 23.59 12.65
CA SER A 12 14.09 23.87 12.28
C SER A 12 14.01 25.20 11.50
N PRO A 13 13.33 25.27 10.35
CA PRO A 13 13.07 26.54 9.70
C PRO A 13 12.08 27.38 10.53
N PRO A 14 12.20 28.72 10.52
CA PRO A 14 11.34 29.61 11.28
C PRO A 14 9.91 29.60 10.72
N LEU A 15 8.95 29.54 11.64
CA LEU A 15 7.51 29.56 11.39
C LEU A 15 7.07 30.93 10.88
N ALA A 16 6.90 31.07 9.57
CA ALA A 16 6.18 32.20 8.98
C ALA A 16 5.24 31.72 7.86
N GLY A 17 4.02 31.35 8.27
CA GLY A 17 2.82 31.82 7.55
C GLY A 17 2.21 30.95 6.46
N TRP A 18 2.63 29.70 6.23
CA TRP A 18 1.96 28.82 5.27
C TRP A 18 1.36 27.61 6.00
N PRO A 19 0.06 27.29 5.85
CA PRO A 19 -0.44 26.01 6.31
C PRO A 19 0.18 24.93 5.41
N LEU A 20 1.18 24.23 5.92
CA LEU A 20 1.71 23.05 5.25
C LEU A 20 0.59 22.00 5.21
N PRO A 21 0.11 21.58 4.02
CA PRO A 21 -1.05 20.68 3.90
C PRO A 21 -0.78 19.26 4.45
N TRP A 22 0.45 18.98 4.87
CA TRP A 22 0.88 17.70 5.41
C TRP A 22 1.04 17.68 6.94
N ALA A 23 0.87 18.81 7.63
CA ALA A 23 0.95 18.90 9.09
C ALA A 23 -0.43 18.64 9.77
N GLY A 24 -1.17 17.66 9.27
CA GLY A 24 -2.37 17.12 9.94
C GLY A 24 -2.03 15.92 10.83
N PRO A 25 -2.92 15.48 11.74
CA PRO A 25 -2.74 14.25 12.49
C PRO A 25 -3.00 13.06 11.56
N ARG A 26 -2.02 12.68 10.76
CA ARG A 26 -2.09 11.48 9.93
C ARG A 26 -0.94 10.57 10.30
N LEU A 27 -1.10 9.89 11.44
CA LEU A 27 -0.68 8.50 11.48
C LEU A 27 -1.65 7.78 10.55
N ASP A 28 -1.38 7.85 9.23
CA ASP A 28 -2.15 7.14 8.22
C ASP A 28 -2.09 5.67 8.59
N ALA A 29 -3.21 5.14 9.11
CA ALA A 29 -3.33 3.73 9.42
C ALA A 29 -3.24 2.97 8.09
N MET A 30 -2.04 2.53 7.72
CA MET A 30 -1.85 1.64 6.58
C MET A 30 -2.85 0.49 6.70
N SER A 31 -3.65 0.29 5.65
CA SER A 31 -4.69 -0.73 5.68
C SER A 31 -4.07 -2.10 6.00
N TYR A 32 -4.78 -2.91 6.78
CA TYR A 32 -4.32 -4.24 7.17
C TYR A 32 -3.89 -5.11 5.96
N THR A 33 -4.57 -4.92 4.83
CA THR A 33 -4.28 -5.60 3.57
C THR A 33 -2.97 -5.13 2.93
N HIS A 34 -2.64 -3.85 3.05
CA HIS A 34 -1.35 -3.32 2.62
C HIS A 34 -0.21 -3.97 3.43
N LEU A 35 -0.38 -4.06 4.75
CA LEU A 35 0.61 -4.71 5.63
C LEU A 35 0.80 -6.19 5.31
N GLN A 36 -0.28 -6.91 4.98
CA GLN A 36 -0.20 -8.33 4.66
C GLN A 36 0.35 -8.65 3.27
N SER A 37 0.33 -7.68 2.35
CA SER A 37 0.90 -7.86 1.01
C SER A 37 2.39 -7.53 0.94
N PHE A 38 2.91 -6.76 1.88
CA PHE A 38 4.32 -6.41 1.98
C PHE A 38 5.12 -7.39 2.85
N ASN A 39 6.37 -7.70 2.45
CA ASN A 39 7.28 -8.61 3.18
C ASN A 39 6.59 -9.91 3.62
N ASN A 40 5.82 -10.50 2.70
CA ASN A 40 4.86 -11.56 2.98
C ASN A 40 5.39 -12.97 2.67
N ARG A 41 6.66 -13.12 2.25
CA ARG A 41 7.25 -14.41 1.85
C ARG A 41 7.09 -15.51 2.89
N ALA A 42 7.38 -15.20 4.16
CA ALA A 42 7.25 -16.17 5.24
C ALA A 42 5.78 -16.56 5.51
N ALA A 43 4.84 -15.62 5.36
CA ALA A 43 3.42 -15.89 5.52
C ALA A 43 2.85 -16.73 4.38
N LEU A 44 3.28 -16.46 3.14
CA LEU A 44 2.94 -17.26 1.96
C LEU A 44 3.46 -18.68 2.06
N ALA A 45 4.69 -18.88 2.56
CA ALA A 45 5.27 -20.20 2.75
C ALA A 45 4.47 -21.09 3.73
N ARG A 46 3.71 -20.48 4.65
CA ARG A 46 2.85 -21.19 5.61
C ARG A 46 1.40 -21.35 5.15
N SER A 47 1.04 -20.73 4.04
CA SER A 47 -0.34 -20.72 3.53
C SER A 47 -0.53 -21.82 2.49
N SER A 48 -1.73 -22.38 2.41
CA SER A 48 -2.11 -23.32 1.36
C SER A 48 -2.69 -22.65 0.12
N ILE A 49 -3.10 -21.38 0.26
CA ILE A 49 -3.74 -20.58 -0.79
C ILE A 49 -3.23 -19.14 -0.71
N ALA A 50 -3.21 -18.45 -1.84
CA ALA A 50 -2.97 -17.02 -1.93
C ALA A 50 -3.91 -16.38 -2.94
N GLY A 51 -4.07 -15.07 -2.85
CA GLY A 51 -4.93 -14.32 -3.75
C GLY A 51 -4.42 -12.91 -3.96
N CYS A 52 -4.68 -12.36 -5.14
CA CYS A 52 -4.28 -11.01 -5.50
C CYS A 52 -5.50 -10.11 -5.49
N TYR A 53 -5.52 -9.09 -4.63
CA TYR A 53 -6.66 -8.18 -4.59
C TYR A 53 -6.67 -7.20 -5.77
N SER A 54 -5.63 -7.11 -6.61
CA SER A 54 -5.60 -6.29 -7.85
C SER A 54 -6.17 -6.97 -9.10
N CYS A 55 -6.17 -8.30 -9.19
CA CYS A 55 -6.86 -9.03 -10.26
C CYS A 55 -8.02 -9.93 -9.76
N LEU A 56 -8.20 -10.05 -8.44
CA LEU A 56 -9.15 -10.95 -7.77
C LEU A 56 -8.90 -12.44 -8.03
N GLY A 57 -7.75 -12.78 -8.61
CA GLY A 57 -7.36 -14.16 -8.86
C GLY A 57 -6.80 -14.82 -7.61
N SER A 58 -7.11 -16.11 -7.42
CA SER A 58 -6.49 -16.99 -6.42
C SER A 58 -5.60 -18.03 -7.09
N PHE A 59 -4.54 -18.43 -6.38
CA PHE A 59 -3.50 -19.32 -6.89
C PHE A 59 -2.76 -19.99 -5.71
N LYS A 60 -1.90 -20.98 -6.00
CA LYS A 60 -1.09 -21.59 -4.94
C LYS A 60 0.12 -20.70 -4.65
N PRO A 61 0.55 -20.54 -3.38
CA PRO A 61 1.74 -19.74 -3.07
C PRO A 61 3.01 -20.19 -3.81
N GLN A 62 3.14 -21.48 -4.13
CA GLN A 62 4.23 -22.04 -4.92
C GLN A 62 4.27 -21.54 -6.38
N ASP A 63 3.17 -20.99 -6.90
CA ASP A 63 3.10 -20.45 -8.27
C ASP A 63 3.73 -19.04 -8.34
N VAL A 64 4.06 -18.44 -7.19
CA VAL A 64 4.78 -17.16 -7.10
C VAL A 64 6.26 -17.38 -7.40
N VAL A 65 6.67 -17.04 -8.62
CA VAL A 65 8.05 -17.14 -9.09
C VAL A 65 8.83 -15.82 -8.99
N ALA A 66 8.14 -14.69 -8.93
CA ALA A 66 8.73 -13.36 -8.91
C ALA A 66 8.52 -12.68 -7.56
N TRP A 67 9.58 -12.00 -7.10
CA TRP A 67 9.64 -11.33 -5.81
C TRP A 67 10.29 -9.95 -5.98
N VAL A 68 9.87 -9.00 -5.16
CA VAL A 68 10.39 -7.63 -5.10
C VAL A 68 10.72 -7.25 -3.67
N HIS A 69 11.33 -6.09 -3.47
CA HIS A 69 11.76 -5.59 -2.15
C HIS A 69 12.73 -6.56 -1.46
N ASP A 70 13.88 -6.84 -2.08
CA ASP A 70 14.90 -7.76 -1.56
C ASP A 70 14.36 -9.20 -1.38
N ASP A 71 13.66 -9.70 -2.39
CA ASP A 71 13.04 -11.04 -2.39
C ASP A 71 12.04 -11.29 -1.24
N THR A 72 11.43 -10.25 -0.68
CA THR A 72 10.51 -10.40 0.47
C THR A 72 9.03 -10.32 0.12
N THR A 73 8.69 -9.67 -0.99
CA THR A 73 7.31 -9.34 -1.36
C THR A 73 6.93 -10.05 -2.65
N ALA A 74 5.89 -10.87 -2.60
CA ALA A 74 5.44 -11.66 -3.74
C ALA A 74 4.83 -10.82 -4.85
N VAL A 75 5.16 -11.15 -6.10
CA VAL A 75 4.51 -10.62 -7.29
C VAL A 75 3.47 -11.62 -7.80
N CYS A 76 2.26 -11.13 -8.07
CA CYS A 76 1.17 -11.95 -8.58
C CYS A 76 1.54 -12.60 -9.94
N PRO A 77 1.41 -13.93 -10.09
CA PRO A 77 1.74 -14.61 -11.35
C PRO A 77 0.74 -14.34 -12.48
N ILE A 78 -0.42 -13.74 -12.19
CA ILE A 78 -1.49 -13.47 -13.16
C ILE A 78 -1.39 -12.06 -13.75
N CYS A 79 -1.19 -11.05 -12.90
CA CYS A 79 -1.23 -9.64 -13.31
C CYS A 79 0.03 -8.83 -12.98
N SER A 80 1.05 -9.47 -12.39
CA SER A 80 2.34 -8.84 -12.06
C SER A 80 2.29 -7.70 -11.03
N ALA A 81 1.18 -7.53 -10.31
CA ALA A 81 1.11 -6.62 -9.15
C ALA A 81 1.64 -7.29 -7.87
N ASP A 82 2.22 -6.52 -6.96
CA ASP A 82 2.77 -6.93 -5.65
C ASP A 82 1.71 -7.01 -4.53
N THR A 83 0.45 -7.12 -4.93
CA THR A 83 -0.73 -7.05 -4.05
C THR A 83 -1.24 -8.43 -3.63
N VAL A 84 -0.32 -9.32 -3.26
CA VAL A 84 -0.62 -10.73 -2.95
C VAL A 84 -0.91 -10.92 -1.46
N LEU A 85 -2.02 -11.57 -1.12
CA LEU A 85 -2.41 -11.89 0.25
C LEU A 85 -2.25 -13.39 0.56
N PRO A 86 -1.53 -13.76 1.63
CA PRO A 86 -1.44 -15.13 2.10
C PRO A 86 -2.75 -15.60 2.74
N GLY A 87 -3.16 -16.83 2.46
CA GLY A 87 -4.32 -17.47 3.10
C GLY A 87 -5.69 -16.99 2.60
N VAL A 88 -5.73 -16.08 1.62
CA VAL A 88 -6.97 -15.52 1.06
C VAL A 88 -7.18 -16.05 -0.35
N GLY A 89 -8.24 -16.84 -0.57
CA GLY A 89 -8.64 -17.28 -1.91
C GLY A 89 -10.10 -16.95 -2.27
N ASP A 90 -10.87 -16.42 -1.31
CA ASP A 90 -12.25 -16.04 -1.51
C ASP A 90 -12.35 -14.70 -2.26
N VAL A 91 -13.13 -14.70 -3.34
CA VAL A 91 -13.26 -13.53 -4.21
C VAL A 91 -13.91 -12.34 -3.49
N ARG A 92 -14.81 -12.57 -2.51
CA ARG A 92 -15.44 -11.49 -1.75
C ARG A 92 -14.46 -10.85 -0.79
N ALA A 93 -13.62 -11.64 -0.13
CA ALA A 93 -12.52 -11.15 0.71
C ALA A 93 -11.52 -10.32 -0.10
N LEU A 94 -11.15 -10.77 -1.32
CA LEU A 94 -10.27 -10.02 -2.22
C LEU A 94 -10.92 -8.71 -2.71
N HIS A 95 -12.21 -8.74 -3.03
CA HIS A 95 -12.97 -7.53 -3.37
C HIS A 95 -13.00 -6.53 -2.22
N ALA A 96 -13.24 -6.99 -0.99
CA ALA A 96 -13.23 -6.14 0.19
C ALA A 96 -11.83 -5.54 0.42
N ALA A 97 -10.77 -6.34 0.25
CA ALA A 97 -9.39 -5.88 0.36
C ALA A 97 -9.05 -4.78 -0.66
N ARG A 98 -9.53 -4.91 -1.90
CA ARG A 98 -9.40 -3.87 -2.94
C ARG A 98 -10.17 -2.60 -2.57
N ALA A 99 -11.42 -2.74 -2.14
CA ALA A 99 -12.25 -1.59 -1.77
C ALA A 99 -11.62 -0.80 -0.61
N ALA A 100 -10.99 -1.49 0.34
CA ALA A 100 -10.29 -0.88 1.46
C ALA A 100 -9.01 -0.09 1.09
N GLN A 101 -8.54 -0.15 -0.17
CA GLN A 101 -7.41 0.67 -0.62
C GLN A 101 -7.78 2.13 -0.86
N PHE A 102 -9.08 2.41 -1.01
CA PHE A 102 -9.61 3.74 -1.23
C PHE A 102 -10.64 4.03 -0.15
N ASP A 103 -10.19 4.22 1.09
CA ASP A 103 -11.04 4.87 2.09
C ASP A 103 -10.62 6.32 2.29
N SER A 104 -11.38 7.20 1.64
CA SER A 104 -11.84 8.48 2.18
C SER A 104 -12.84 9.01 1.16
N ALA A 105 -13.83 9.76 1.63
CA ALA A 105 -14.77 10.54 0.83
C ALA A 105 -14.08 11.65 0.00
N GLU A 106 -13.06 11.32 -0.78
CA GLU A 106 -12.36 12.24 -1.67
C GLU A 106 -13.07 12.22 -3.02
N THR A 107 -14.11 13.06 -3.06
CA THR A 107 -14.61 13.77 -4.24
C THR A 107 -13.76 13.52 -5.48
N VAL A 108 -14.33 12.83 -6.48
CA VAL A 108 -13.82 12.85 -7.86
C VAL A 108 -13.41 14.30 -8.16
N PRO A 109 -12.14 14.61 -8.49
CA PRO A 109 -11.77 15.99 -8.75
C PRO A 109 -12.75 16.55 -9.76
N ALA A 110 -13.18 17.81 -9.58
CA ALA A 110 -14.09 18.51 -10.48
C ALA A 110 -13.64 18.53 -11.96
N VAL A 111 -12.49 17.92 -12.30
CA VAL A 111 -12.04 17.60 -13.66
C VAL A 111 -13.04 16.75 -14.44
N LEU A 112 -13.86 15.91 -13.80
CA LEU A 112 -14.94 15.20 -14.51
C LEU A 112 -16.14 16.12 -14.86
N SER A 113 -16.23 17.30 -14.24
CA SER A 113 -17.24 18.33 -14.51
C SER A 113 -16.81 19.36 -15.56
N LEU A 114 -15.63 19.20 -16.19
CA LEU A 114 -15.12 20.08 -17.26
C LEU A 114 -15.27 19.49 -18.66
N LEU A 115 -16.14 18.50 -18.87
CA LEU A 115 -16.61 18.21 -20.21
C LEU A 115 -17.55 19.35 -20.62
N PRO A 116 -17.19 20.21 -21.60
CA PRO A 116 -18.14 21.20 -22.08
C PRO A 116 -19.36 20.46 -22.64
N GLU A 117 -20.55 20.89 -22.22
CA GLU A 117 -21.82 20.47 -22.81
C GLU A 117 -21.71 20.60 -24.33
N ARG A 118 -21.74 19.46 -25.04
CA ARG A 118 -21.67 19.44 -26.50
C ARG A 118 -23.01 19.97 -27.01
N ASN A 119 -22.98 21.22 -27.47
CA ASN A 119 -24.06 22.02 -28.08
C ASN A 119 -25.13 21.21 -28.82
#